data_AF-A0A1A8RGM3-F1
#
_entry.id   AF-A0A1A8RGM3-F1
#
_cell.length_a   1.000
_cell.length_b   1.000
_cell.length_c   1.000
_cell.angle_alpha   90.00
_cell.angle_beta   90.00
_cell.angle_gamma   90.00
#
_symmetry.space_group_name_H-M   'P 1'
#
loop_
_entity.id
_entity.type
_entity.pdbx_description
1 polymer ?
#
loop_
_entity_poly.entity_id
_entity_poly.type
_entity_poly.pdbx_seq_one_letter_code
_entity_poly.pdbx_strand_id
1 'polypeptide(L)' 'LDPINKQYITFAQYKHALTMLGIKDINECPEGVNEDRISHETFRTEVMNSATYAQL' A
#
# COMPACT_ATOMS: atom_id res chain seq x y z
N LEU A 1 5.86 2.56 9.61
CA LEU A 1 4.54 2.88 9.03
C LEU A 1 3.37 2.56 9.96
N ASP A 2 3.60 1.98 11.14
CA ASP A 2 2.53 1.77 12.13
C ASP A 2 3.12 1.77 13.55
N PRO A 3 3.13 2.93 14.25
CA PRO A 3 3.69 3.03 15.60
C PRO A 3 2.75 2.52 16.71
N ILE A 4 1.51 2.11 16.38
CA ILE A 4 0.49 1.70 17.37
C ILE A 4 0.16 0.20 17.23
N ASN A 5 0.83 -0.53 16.33
CA ASN A 5 0.50 -1.92 16.00
C ASN A 5 -0.96 -2.05 15.51
N LYS A 6 -1.48 -0.99 14.88
CA LYS A 6 -2.76 -1.01 14.19
C LYS A 6 -2.55 -1.89 12.96
N GLN A 7 -3.31 -2.99 12.87
CA GLN A 7 -3.27 -3.94 11.75
C GLN A 7 -3.59 -3.34 10.36
N TYR A 8 -3.72 -2.00 10.26
CA TYR A 8 -4.05 -1.23 9.08
C TYR A 8 -3.25 0.07 9.01
N ILE A 9 -3.05 0.57 7.80
CA ILE A 9 -2.52 1.90 7.47
C ILE A 9 -3.62 2.74 6.81
N THR A 10 -3.51 4.06 6.95
CA THR A 10 -4.36 5.02 6.22
C THR A 10 -3.98 5.07 4.75
N PHE A 11 -4.89 5.56 3.90
CA PHE A 11 -4.64 5.75 2.47
C PHE A 11 -3.50 6.74 2.20
N ALA A 12 -3.35 7.76 3.04
CA ALA A 12 -2.22 8.68 2.96
C ALA A 12 -0.88 7.97 3.21
N GLN A 13 -0.82 7.13 4.25
CA GLN A 13 0.38 6.33 4.56
C GLN A 13 0.68 5.30 3.48
N TYR A 14 -0.35 4.64 2.95
CA TYR A 14 -0.26 3.71 1.83
C TYR A 14 0.39 4.37 0.60
N LYS A 15 -0.15 5.50 0.14
CA LYS A 15 0.41 6.23 -1.02
C LYS A 15 1.84 6.69 -0.79
N HIS A 16 2.11 7.23 0.39
CA HIS A 16 3.45 7.69 0.76
C HIS A 16 4.46 6.54 0.75
N ALA A 17 4.11 5.39 1.33
CA ALA A 17 4.95 4.20 1.37
C ALA A 17 5.25 3.64 -0.03
N LEU A 18 4.24 3.51 -0.89
CA LEU A 18 4.42 3.05 -2.27
C LEU A 18 5.33 4.00 -3.06
N THR A 19 5.12 5.31 -2.92
CA THR A 19 5.96 6.32 -3.58
C THR A 19 7.42 6.24 -3.11
N MET A 20 7.66 6.04 -1.80
CA MET A 20 9.02 5.85 -1.27
C MET A 20 9.70 4.59 -1.79
N LEU A 21 8.93 3.55 -2.12
CA LEU A 21 9.40 2.33 -2.77
C LEU A 21 9.62 2.49 -4.28
N GLY A 22 9.37 3.68 -4.83
CA GLY A 22 9.52 3.97 -6.26
C GLY A 22 8.33 3.52 -7.12
N ILE A 23 7.25 3.06 -6.49
CA ILE A 23 6.04 2.60 -7.17
C ILE A 23 5.23 3.84 -7.56
N LYS A 24 5.09 4.05 -8.88
CA LYS A 24 4.40 5.22 -9.45
C LYS A 24 2.96 4.91 -9.85
N ASP A 25 2.69 3.67 -10.23
CA ASP A 25 1.35 3.20 -10.57
C ASP A 25 0.70 2.69 -9.27
N ILE A 26 -0.03 3.58 -8.61
CA ILE A 26 -0.63 3.32 -7.31
C ILE A 26 -2.11 3.00 -7.52
N ASN A 27 -2.56 1.84 -7.05
CA ASN A 27 -3.98 1.53 -6.98
C ASN A 27 -4.69 2.56 -6.09
N GLU A 28 -5.60 3.35 -6.68
CA GLU A 28 -6.38 4.39 -5.98
C GLU A 28 -7.58 3.82 -5.22
N CYS A 29 -7.96 2.57 -5.49
CA CYS A 29 -9.10 1.88 -4.87
C CYS A 29 -8.67 0.55 -4.19
N PRO A 30 -7.68 0.55 -3.28
CA PRO A 30 -7.30 -0.65 -2.57
C PRO A 30 -8.40 -1.07 -1.57
N GLU A 31 -8.41 -2.35 -1.22
CA GLU A 31 -9.33 -2.86 -0.20
C GLU A 31 -9.16 -2.10 1.14
N GLY A 32 -10.28 -1.71 1.76
CA GLY A 32 -10.29 -0.93 3.00
C GLY A 32 -10.07 0.57 2.84
N VAL A 33 -9.92 1.11 1.61
CA VAL A 33 -9.75 2.55 1.37
C VAL A 33 -10.95 3.38 1.83
N ASN A 34 -12.17 2.85 1.70
CA ASN A 34 -13.39 3.57 2.07
C ASN A 34 -13.50 3.81 3.59
N GLU A 35 -12.95 2.91 4.40
CA GLU A 35 -12.86 3.10 5.86
C GLU A 35 -11.53 3.75 6.31
N ASP A 36 -10.65 4.10 5.37
CA ASP A 36 -9.26 4.54 5.63
C ASP A 36 -8.47 3.53 6.49
N ARG A 37 -8.72 2.23 6.25
CA ARG A 37 -8.17 1.09 6.99
C ARG A 37 -7.64 0.03 6.04
N ILE A 38 -6.59 0.38 5.30
CA ILE A 38 -5.94 -0.54 4.36
C ILE A 38 -5.11 -1.53 5.16
N SER A 39 -5.35 -2.82 4.97
CA SER A 39 -4.61 -3.85 5.71
C SER A 39 -3.14 -3.92 5.27
N HIS A 40 -2.28 -4.43 6.16
CA HIS A 40 -0.89 -4.72 5.78
C HIS A 40 -0.77 -5.75 4.66
N GLU A 41 -1.74 -6.67 4.55
CA GLU A 41 -1.78 -7.66 3.48
C GLU A 41 -2.06 -7.00 2.14
N THR A 42 -3.10 -6.15 2.06
CA THR A 42 -3.43 -5.36 0.87
C THR A 42 -2.21 -4.56 0.40
N PHE A 43 -1.54 -3.85 1.32
CA PHE A 43 -0.32 -3.10 0.99
C PHE A 43 0.79 -4.01 0.43
N ARG A 44 1.06 -5.17 1.05
CA ARG A 44 2.09 -6.11 0.58
C ARG A 44 1.77 -6.65 -0.81
N THR A 45 0.51 -6.98 -1.06
CA THR A 45 0.06 -7.47 -2.38
C THR A 45 0.32 -6.42 -3.45
N GLU A 46 0.01 -5.15 -3.20
CA GLU A 46 0.28 -4.05 -4.13
C GLU A 46 1.78 -3.87 -4.40
N VAL A 47 2.60 -3.91 -3.34
CA VAL A 47 4.06 -3.88 -3.49
C VAL A 47 4.57 -5.08 -4.32
N MET A 48 4.12 -6.30 -4.05
CA MET A 48 4.56 -7.49 -4.78
C MET A 48 4.12 -7.47 -6.24
N ASN A 49 2.89 -7.04 -6.52
CA ASN A 49 2.38 -6.91 -7.89
C ASN A 49 3.22 -5.89 -8.66
N SER A 50 3.51 -4.73 -8.08
CA SER A 50 4.34 -3.70 -8.71
C SER A 50 5.80 -4.14 -8.93
N ALA A 51 6.37 -4.93 -8.02
CA ALA A 51 7.73 -5.46 -8.14
C ALA A 51 7.84 -6.56 -9.22
N THR A 52 6.78 -7.34 -9.42
CA THR A 52 6.72 -8.39 -10.46
C THR A 52 6.79 -7.78 -11.88
N TYR A 53 6.32 -6.54 -12.06
CA TYR A 53 6.47 -5.81 -13.33
C TYR A 53 7.86 -5.16 -13.54
N ALA A 54 8.71 -5.11 -12.52
CA ALA A 54 10.06 -4.52 -12.64
C ALA A 54 11.12 -5.50 -13.17
N GLN A 55 10.76 -6.78 -13.38
CA GLN A 55 11.66 -7.84 -13.87
C GLN A 55 11.30 -8.38 -15.28
N LEU A 56 10.38 -7.73 -15.99
CA LEU A 56 10.04 -8.00 -17.41
C LEU A 56 10.48 -6.82 -18.28
#